data_AF-A0A7V9TVT7-F1
#
_entry.id   AF-A0A7V9TVT7-F1
#
_cell.length_a   1.000
_cell.length_b   1.000
_cell.length_c   1.000
_cell.angle_alpha   90.00
_cell.angle_beta   90.00
_cell.angle_gamma   90.00
#
_symmetry.space_group_name_H-M   'P 1'
#
loop_
_entity.id
_entity.type
_entity.pdbx_description
1 polymer ?
#
loop_
_entity_poly.entity_id
_entity_poly.type
_entity_poly.pdbx_seq_one_letter_code
_entity_poly.pdbx_strand_id
1 'polypeptide(L)' 'MEEHETRRKIIREWMALPKDKRHTAGQAEAFAKKAAQLNQFHRSRRDPYQKVMGWLLPRAGKS' A
#
# COMPACT_ATOMS: atom_id res chain seq x y z
N MET A 1 -6.92 15.51 -1.24
CA MET A 1 -6.90 14.36 -0.30
C MET A 1 -5.54 14.37 0.35
N GLU A 2 -5.46 14.48 1.67
CA GLU A 2 -4.16 14.53 2.33
C GLU A 2 -3.45 13.17 2.24
N GLU A 3 -2.11 13.15 2.18
CA GLU A 3 -1.33 11.89 2.09
C GLU A 3 -1.69 10.91 3.23
N HIS A 4 -2.08 11.46 4.38
CA HIS A 4 -2.58 10.70 5.51
C HIS A 4 -3.90 9.95 5.23
N GLU A 5 -4.84 10.56 4.52
CA GLU A 5 -6.10 9.92 4.12
C GLU A 5 -5.87 8.83 3.09
N THR A 6 -5.04 9.10 2.08
CA THR A 6 -4.64 8.12 1.07
C THR A 6 -3.95 6.92 1.71
N ARG A 7 -3.04 7.15 2.65
CA ARG A 7 -2.38 6.10 3.44
C ARG A 7 -3.41 5.25 4.20
N ARG A 8 -4.33 5.87 4.93
CA ARG A 8 -5.36 5.14 5.70
C ARG A 8 -6.27 4.30 4.79
N LYS A 9 -6.69 4.85 3.65
CA LYS A 9 -7.49 4.14 2.64
C LYS A 9 -6.75 2.89 2.13
N ILE A 10 -5.51 3.05 1.67
CA ILE A 10 -4.69 1.97 1.12
C ILE A 10 -4.43 0.88 2.17
N ILE A 11 -4.11 1.27 3.42
CA ILE A 11 -3.91 0.29 4.50
C ILE A 11 -5.21 -0.46 4.81
N ARG A 12 -6.36 0.21 4.82
CA ARG A 12 -7.66 -0.44 5.05
C ARG A 12 -7.98 -1.44 3.96
N GLU A 13 -7.77 -1.07 2.69
CA GLU A 13 -7.96 -1.98 1.54
C GLU A 13 -7.01 -3.17 1.62
N TRP A 14 -5.74 -2.96 1.99
CA TRP A 14 -4.78 -4.05 2.19
C TRP A 14 -5.18 -4.99 3.31
N MET A 15 -5.60 -4.47 4.47
CA MET A 15 -5.99 -5.28 5.62
C MET A 15 -7.33 -5.99 5.42
N ALA A 16 -8.19 -5.50 4.52
CA ALA A 16 -9.43 -6.18 4.12
C ALA A 16 -9.16 -7.41 3.24
N LEU A 17 -7.95 -7.58 2.68
CA LEU A 17 -7.60 -8.79 1.96
C LEU A 17 -7.47 -9.98 2.92
N PRO A 18 -7.87 -11.19 2.46
CA PRO A 18 -7.56 -12.43 3.14
C PRO A 18 -6.06 -12.55 3.47
N LYS A 19 -5.72 -13.12 4.63
CA LYS A 19 -4.35 -13.17 5.15
C LYS A 19 -3.38 -13.83 4.16
N ASP A 20 -3.82 -14.88 3.48
CA ASP A 20 -3.09 -15.62 2.44
C ASP A 20 -2.74 -14.74 1.23
N LYS A 21 -3.52 -13.68 0.96
CA LYS A 21 -3.32 -12.72 -0.13
C LYS A 21 -2.50 -11.50 0.27
N ARG A 22 -2.16 -11.36 1.56
CA ARG A 22 -1.38 -10.24 2.10
C ARG A 22 -0.15 -10.67 2.90
N HIS A 23 0.34 -11.88 2.62
CA HIS A 23 1.39 -12.52 3.40
C HIS A 23 2.80 -12.22 2.87
N THR A 24 2.93 -12.07 1.56
CA THR A 24 4.25 -12.02 0.90
C THR A 24 4.59 -10.64 0.36
N ALA A 25 5.89 -10.37 0.22
CA ALA A 25 6.38 -9.15 -0.41
C ALA A 25 5.91 -9.02 -1.86
N GLY A 26 5.81 -10.12 -2.61
CA GLY A 26 5.31 -10.12 -4.00
C GLY A 26 3.84 -9.72 -4.11
N GLN A 27 2.99 -10.15 -3.16
CA GLN A 27 1.60 -9.70 -3.08
C GLN A 27 1.50 -8.21 -2.73
N ALA A 28 2.34 -7.76 -1.79
CA ALA A 28 2.42 -6.34 -1.43
C ALA A 28 2.88 -5.50 -2.63
N GLU A 29 3.81 -6.00 -3.45
CA GLU A 29 4.27 -5.34 -4.67
C GLU A 29 3.16 -5.21 -5.70
N ALA A 30 2.45 -6.30 -6.00
CA ALA A 30 1.34 -6.28 -6.96
C ALA A 30 0.24 -5.30 -6.52
N PHE A 31 -0.10 -5.31 -5.23
CA PHE A 31 -1.05 -4.37 -4.66
C PHE A 31 -0.53 -2.92 -4.70
N ALA A 32 0.74 -2.71 -4.35
CA ALA A 32 1.36 -1.38 -4.31
C ALA A 32 1.40 -0.72 -5.69
N LYS A 33 1.72 -1.47 -6.75
CA LYS A 33 1.68 -0.96 -8.13
C LYS A 33 0.29 -0.46 -8.50
N LYS A 34 -0.74 -1.26 -8.21
CA LYS A 34 -2.15 -0.89 -8.46
C LYS A 34 -2.57 0.32 -7.61
N ALA A 35 -2.24 0.32 -6.33
CA ALA A 35 -2.58 1.42 -5.42
C ALA A 35 -1.86 2.73 -5.80
N ALA A 36 -0.62 2.66 -6.27
CA ALA A 36 0.15 3.81 -6.75
C ALA A 36 -0.47 4.43 -8.02
N GLN A 37 -1.06 3.61 -8.89
CA GLN A 37 -1.73 4.08 -10.11
C GLN A 37 -3.13 4.65 -9.84
N LEU A 38 -3.88 4.05 -8.91
CA LEU A 38 -5.28 4.41 -8.64
C LEU A 38 -5.46 5.62 -7.71
N ASN A 39 -4.41 6.01 -6.98
CA ASN A 39 -4.49 7.11 -6.02
C ASN A 39 -3.59 8.25 -6.46
N GLN A 40 -4.06 9.49 -6.25
CA GLN A 40 -3.22 10.67 -6.44
C GLN A 40 -2.33 10.85 -5.23
N PHE A 41 -1.03 10.98 -5.47
CA PHE A 41 -0.04 11.33 -4.46
C PHE A 41 0.44 12.75 -4.74
N HIS A 42 0.67 13.53 -3.68
CA HIS A 42 1.33 14.82 -3.84
C HIS A 42 2.72 14.63 -4.48
N ARG A 43 3.10 15.58 -5.35
CA ARG A 43 4.44 15.62 -5.94
C ARG A 43 5.47 15.56 -4.83
N SER A 44 6.29 14.52 -4.85
CA SER A 44 7.35 14.30 -3.87
C SER A 44 8.54 13.66 -4.56
N ARG A 45 9.74 13.80 -3.98
CA ARG A 45 10.96 13.14 -4.48
C ARG A 45 10.88 11.61 -4.41
N ARG A 46 10.05 11.07 -3.52
CA ARG A 46 9.88 9.62 -3.35
C ARG A 46 8.75 9.13 -4.22
N ASP A 47 9.01 8.07 -4.97
CA ASP A 47 8.06 7.45 -5.88
C ASP A 47 6.82 6.93 -5.12
N PRO A 48 5.59 7.13 -5.67
CA PRO A 48 4.36 6.66 -5.05
C PRO A 48 4.35 5.17 -4.71
N TYR A 49 4.90 4.31 -5.56
CA TYR A 49 4.98 2.88 -5.28
C TYR A 49 5.91 2.61 -4.08
N GLN A 50 7.06 3.28 -4.00
CA GLN A 50 7.95 3.16 -2.83
C GLN A 50 7.28 3.61 -1.53
N LYS A 51 6.45 4.67 -1.57
CA LYS A 51 5.66 5.10 -0.40
C LYS A 51 4.69 4.01 0.05
N VAL A 52 3.93 3.45 -0.88
CA VAL A 52 2.95 2.40 -0.58
C VAL A 52 3.65 1.15 -0.04
N MET A 53 4.74 0.69 -0.66
CA MET A 53 5.53 -0.44 -0.17
C MET A 53 6.00 -0.22 1.29
N GLY A 54 6.47 0.97 1.63
CA GLY A 54 6.86 1.32 3.00
C GLY A 54 5.71 1.22 4.01
N TRP A 55 4.46 1.36 3.58
CA TRP A 55 3.28 1.18 4.43
C TRP A 55 2.86 -0.28 4.56
N LEU A 56 3.01 -1.08 3.50
CA LEU A 56 2.54 -2.46 3.43
C LEU A 56 3.52 -3.47 4.02
N LEU A 57 4.83 -3.32 3.78
CA LEU A 57 5.84 -4.31 4.22
C LEU A 57 5.81 -4.60 5.73
N PRO A 58 5.68 -3.59 6.63
CA PRO A 58 5.59 -3.86 8.07
C PRO A 58 4.31 -4.63 8.49
N ARG A 59 3.38 -4.83 7.56
CA ARG A 59 2.05 -5.45 7.74
C ARG A 59 1.88 -6.70 6.89
N ALA A 60 2.84 -7.03 6.02
CA ALA A 60 2.84 -8.29 5.30
C ALA A 60 3.02 -9.42 6.32
N GLY A 61 2.04 -10.32 6.38
CA GLY A 61 2.05 -11.48 7.28
C GLY A 61 1.74 -11.24 8.76
N LYS A 62 1.37 -10.01 9.17
CA LYS A 62 0.81 -9.80 10.52
C LYS A 62 -0.65 -10.27 10.58
N SER A 63 -0.93 -11.12 11.57
CA SER A 63 -2.27 -11.59 11.96
C SER A 63 -3.15 -10.40 12.34
#